data_AF-L9Z4D8-F1
#
_entry.id   AF-L9Z4D8-F1
#
_cell.length_a   1.000
_cell.length_b   1.000
_cell.length_c   1.000
_cell.angle_alpha   90.00
_cell.angle_beta   90.00
_cell.angle_gamma   90.00
#
_symmetry.space_group_name_H-M   'P 1'
#
loop_
_entity.id
_entity.type
_entity.pdbx_description
1 polymer ?
#
loop_
_entity_poly.entity_id
_entity_poly.type
_entity_poly.pdbx_seq_one_letter_code
_entity_poly.pdbx_strand_id
1 'polypeptide(L)'
;MFYTRGIRNIDEAALEQLGPEEVPVLNRLRVVRDHEITHAETLAETIEALGGDPVPSPEFDFGTAVQDPAEFVATAAALEDIGVSAYAGAAPSIENAALIPPALSIHSVEARHASYLRELSGEIGFPMAFDQPRSRSEVLELASGFIVE
;
A
#
# COMPACT_ATOMS: atom_id res chain seq x y z
N MET A 1 -2.05 8.50 3.45
CA MET A 1 -2.86 8.95 4.61
C MET A 1 -2.83 7.93 5.77
N PHE A 2 -3.06 6.64 5.48
CA PHE A 2 -3.03 5.55 6.46
C PHE A 2 -1.73 5.49 7.30
N TYR A 3 -0.56 5.32 6.68
CA TYR A 3 0.72 5.24 7.38
C TYR A 3 1.05 6.48 8.23
N THR A 4 0.75 7.68 7.72
CA THR A 4 0.94 8.93 8.45
C THR A 4 0.12 8.97 9.74
N ARG A 5 -1.13 8.48 9.70
CA ARG A 5 -1.99 8.39 10.89
C ARG A 5 -1.52 7.31 11.85
N GLY A 6 -1.21 6.11 11.36
CA GLY A 6 -0.72 5.00 12.18
C GLY A 6 0.58 5.34 12.93
N ILE A 7 1.60 5.83 12.22
CA ILE A 7 2.89 6.22 12.80
C ILE A 7 2.75 7.35 13.83
N ARG A 8 1.77 8.24 13.64
CA ARG A 8 1.52 9.35 14.56
C ARG A 8 0.79 8.91 15.82
N ASN A 9 -0.13 7.96 15.71
CA ASN A 9 -1.09 7.62 16.77
C ASN A 9 -0.62 6.45 17.65
N ILE A 10 0.17 5.53 17.09
CA ILE A 10 0.61 4.31 17.79
C ILE A 10 1.91 4.60 18.56
N ASP A 11 2.02 4.05 19.77
CA ASP A 11 3.23 4.13 20.59
C ASP A 11 4.46 3.53 19.87
N GLU A 12 5.56 4.27 19.89
CA GLU A 12 6.79 3.92 19.16
C GLU A 12 7.36 2.59 19.66
N ALA A 13 7.35 2.34 20.97
CA ALA A 13 7.85 1.08 21.54
C ALA A 13 6.95 -0.11 21.20
N ALA A 14 5.65 0.10 20.98
CA ALA A 14 4.75 -0.95 20.51
C ALA A 14 5.03 -1.33 19.06
N LEU A 15 5.37 -0.36 18.20
CA LEU A 15 5.75 -0.63 16.81
C LEU A 15 7.08 -1.38 16.71
N GLU A 16 8.08 -1.03 17.53
CA GLU A 16 9.38 -1.71 17.54
C GLU A 16 9.31 -3.20 17.91
N GLN A 17 8.39 -3.57 18.80
CA GLN A 17 8.20 -4.95 19.25
C GLN A 17 7.60 -5.89 18.19
N LEU A 18 7.18 -5.37 17.04
CA LEU A 18 6.63 -6.18 15.94
C LEU A 18 7.70 -6.93 15.14
N GLY A 19 8.99 -6.60 15.32
CA GLY A 19 10.12 -7.22 14.63
C GLY A 19 11.21 -7.72 15.61
N PRO A 20 12.21 -8.47 15.13
CA PRO A 20 13.36 -8.83 15.96
C PRO A 20 14.08 -7.56 16.45
N GLU A 21 14.53 -7.56 17.71
CA GLU A 21 15.08 -6.38 18.46
C GLU A 21 16.15 -5.57 17.70
N GLU A 22 16.81 -6.14 16.70
CA GLU A 22 17.89 -5.53 15.91
C GLU A 22 17.39 -4.76 14.67
N VAL A 23 16.07 -4.75 14.41
CA VAL A 23 15.47 -4.14 13.22
C VAL A 23 14.47 -3.04 13.63
N PRO A 24 14.76 -1.75 13.37
CA PRO A 24 13.84 -0.68 13.76
C PRO A 24 12.59 -0.67 12.86
N VAL A 25 11.53 -1.34 13.31
CA VAL A 25 10.24 -1.48 12.60
C VAL A 25 9.67 -0.11 12.24
N LEU A 26 9.67 0.84 13.17
CA LEU A 26 9.14 2.17 12.93
C LEU A 26 9.86 2.87 11.77
N ASN A 27 11.18 2.72 11.63
CA ASN A 27 11.89 3.32 10.51
C ASN A 27 11.50 2.69 9.18
N ARG A 28 11.26 1.37 9.13
CA ARG A 28 10.76 0.71 7.92
C ARG A 28 9.33 1.12 7.59
N LEU A 29 8.44 1.23 8.57
CA LEU A 29 7.10 1.76 8.37
C LEU A 29 7.11 3.20 7.86
N ARG A 30 8.04 4.04 8.34
CA ARG A 30 8.27 5.40 7.79
C ARG A 30 8.73 5.37 6.34
N VAL A 31 9.61 4.42 5.97
CA VAL A 31 10.02 4.24 4.57
C VAL A 31 8.83 3.83 3.69
N VAL A 32 8.03 2.86 4.13
CA VAL A 32 6.81 2.45 3.42
C VAL A 32 5.87 3.65 3.24
N ARG A 33 5.60 4.42 4.30
CA ARG A 33 4.82 5.67 4.22
C ARG A 33 5.32 6.60 3.12
N ASP A 34 6.63 6.84 3.09
CA ASP A 34 7.24 7.82 2.18
C ASP A 34 7.20 7.33 0.74
N HIS A 35 7.34 6.01 0.52
CA HIS A 35 7.10 5.39 -0.78
C HIS A 35 5.65 5.59 -1.23
N GLU A 36 4.66 5.26 -0.41
CA GLU A 36 3.25 5.40 -0.77
C GLU A 36 2.85 6.84 -1.13
N ILE A 37 3.38 7.82 -0.41
CA ILE A 37 3.21 9.24 -0.75
C ILE A 37 3.79 9.52 -2.13
N THR A 38 5.03 9.09 -2.37
CA THR A 38 5.72 9.28 -3.65
C THR A 38 4.97 8.59 -4.80
N HIS A 39 4.41 7.40 -4.57
CA HIS A 39 3.66 6.65 -5.57
C HIS A 39 2.38 7.39 -5.97
N ALA A 40 1.60 7.86 -4.99
CA ALA A 40 0.40 8.64 -5.22
C ALA A 40 0.67 9.96 -5.95
N GLU A 41 1.72 10.69 -5.53
CA GLU A 41 2.15 11.94 -6.18
C GLU A 41 2.59 11.69 -7.62
N THR A 42 3.43 10.67 -7.85
CA THR A 42 3.90 10.29 -9.21
C THR A 42 2.73 9.94 -10.13
N LEU A 43 1.73 9.20 -9.64
CA LEU A 43 0.53 8.87 -10.40
C LEU A 43 -0.26 10.13 -10.76
N ALA A 44 -0.49 11.03 -9.80
CA ALA A 44 -1.21 12.28 -10.05
C ALA A 44 -0.48 13.15 -11.08
N GLU A 45 0.82 13.38 -10.90
CA GLU A 45 1.65 14.14 -11.84
C GLU A 45 1.67 13.52 -13.25
N THR A 46 1.73 12.18 -13.33
CA THR A 46 1.71 11.47 -14.61
C THR A 46 0.36 11.64 -15.31
N ILE A 47 -0.75 11.56 -14.58
CA ILE A 47 -2.10 11.76 -15.13
C ILE A 47 -2.23 13.21 -15.66
N GLU A 48 -1.81 14.21 -14.89
CA GLU A 48 -1.82 15.62 -15.32
C GLU A 48 -0.95 15.85 -16.56
N ALA A 49 0.26 15.29 -16.59
CA ALA A 49 1.18 15.43 -17.71
C ALA A 49 0.65 14.80 -19.02
N LEU A 50 -0.23 13.80 -18.90
CA LEU A 50 -0.92 13.16 -20.03
C LEU A 50 -2.23 13.87 -20.39
N GLY A 51 -2.58 14.97 -19.71
CA GLY A 51 -3.78 15.76 -19.95
C GLY A 51 -5.05 15.19 -19.34
N GLY A 52 -4.94 14.27 -18.39
CA GLY A 52 -6.06 13.76 -17.59
C GLY A 52 -6.22 14.53 -16.28
N ASP A 53 -7.34 14.27 -15.60
CA ASP A 53 -7.62 14.80 -14.27
C ASP A 53 -7.36 13.71 -13.21
N PRO A 54 -6.42 13.90 -12.26
CA PRO A 54 -6.22 12.97 -11.16
C PRO A 54 -7.48 12.82 -10.32
N VAL A 55 -7.73 11.59 -9.84
CA VAL A 55 -8.83 11.34 -8.91
C VAL A 55 -8.48 11.99 -7.56
N PRO A 56 -9.36 12.83 -6.99
CA PRO A 56 -9.13 13.38 -5.65
C PRO A 56 -9.08 12.26 -4.61
N SER A 57 -8.22 12.43 -3.59
CA SER A 57 -8.17 11.49 -2.47
C SER A 57 -9.55 11.45 -1.80
N PRO A 58 -10.16 10.27 -1.63
CA PRO A 58 -11.40 10.16 -0.87
C PRO A 58 -11.13 10.33 0.64
N GLU A 59 -12.20 10.47 1.40
CA GLU A 59 -12.15 10.36 2.85
C GLU A 59 -12.13 8.88 3.25
N PHE A 60 -11.24 8.54 4.19
CA PHE A 60 -11.08 7.17 4.67
C PHE A 60 -11.39 7.03 6.15
N ASP A 61 -12.15 5.99 6.49
CA ASP A 61 -12.32 5.49 7.84
C ASP A 61 -11.66 4.11 7.99
N PHE A 62 -10.64 4.06 8.84
CA PHE A 62 -9.89 2.85 9.16
C PHE A 62 -10.24 2.29 10.55
N GLY A 63 -11.20 2.92 11.26
CA GLY A 63 -11.62 2.49 12.59
C GLY A 63 -10.47 2.28 13.57
N THR A 64 -10.42 1.10 14.18
CA THR A 64 -9.40 0.69 15.15
C THR A 64 -8.05 0.33 14.53
N ALA A 65 -7.97 0.13 13.21
CA ALA A 65 -6.72 -0.21 12.52
C ALA A 65 -5.67 0.91 12.54
N VAL A 66 -6.03 2.13 12.92
CA VAL A 66 -5.09 3.25 13.15
C VAL A 66 -4.84 3.53 14.63
N GLN A 67 -5.26 2.61 15.51
CA GLN A 67 -5.14 2.70 16.97
C GLN A 67 -4.47 1.45 17.56
N ASP A 68 -4.67 0.28 16.97
CA ASP A 68 -4.06 -0.99 17.40
C ASP A 68 -2.89 -1.41 16.48
N PRO A 69 -1.69 -1.73 17.02
CA PRO A 69 -0.53 -2.13 16.21
C PRO A 69 -0.74 -3.38 15.35
N ALA A 70 -1.45 -4.39 15.86
CA ALA A 70 -1.66 -5.65 15.14
C ALA A 70 -2.67 -5.45 14.00
N GLU A 71 -3.77 -4.74 14.29
CA GLU A 71 -4.73 -4.36 13.24
C GLU A 71 -4.11 -3.42 12.20
N PHE A 72 -3.21 -2.52 12.61
CA PHE A 72 -2.49 -1.64 11.71
C PHE A 72 -1.66 -2.42 10.69
N VAL A 73 -0.81 -3.34 11.14
CA VAL A 73 0.02 -4.12 10.21
C VAL A 73 -0.81 -5.04 9.33
N ALA A 74 -1.85 -5.69 9.88
CA ALA A 74 -2.73 -6.55 9.10
C ALA A 74 -3.48 -5.76 8.01
N THR A 75 -3.99 -4.58 8.35
CA THR A 75 -4.65 -3.68 7.39
C THR A 75 -3.67 -3.12 6.37
N ALA A 76 -2.45 -2.78 6.80
CA ALA A 76 -1.38 -2.34 5.91
C ALA A 76 -1.08 -3.41 4.85
N ALA A 77 -0.86 -4.67 5.27
CA ALA A 77 -0.59 -5.77 4.36
C ALA A 77 -1.74 -5.96 3.35
N ALA A 78 -3.00 -5.85 3.80
CA ALA A 78 -4.16 -5.93 2.92
C ALA A 78 -4.22 -4.78 1.90
N LEU A 79 -3.88 -3.55 2.30
CA LEU A 79 -3.82 -2.39 1.40
C LEU A 79 -2.73 -2.54 0.34
N GLU A 80 -1.53 -2.97 0.73
CA GLU A 80 -0.44 -3.22 -0.23
C GLU A 80 -0.81 -4.36 -1.19
N ASP A 81 -1.50 -5.41 -0.73
CA ASP A 81 -2.01 -6.47 -1.62
C ASP A 81 -3.04 -5.97 -2.63
N ILE A 82 -3.89 -5.02 -2.22
CA ILE A 82 -4.80 -4.34 -3.13
C ILE A 82 -3.97 -3.58 -4.18
N GLY A 83 -2.96 -2.82 -3.75
CA GLY A 83 -2.01 -2.12 -4.64
C GLY A 83 -1.33 -3.03 -5.65
N VAL A 84 -0.71 -4.11 -5.19
CA VAL A 84 -0.09 -5.16 -6.02
C VAL A 84 -1.05 -5.66 -7.10
N SER A 85 -2.26 -6.07 -6.68
CA SER A 85 -3.26 -6.62 -7.61
C SER A 85 -3.82 -5.57 -8.58
N ALA A 86 -3.90 -4.30 -8.17
CA ALA A 86 -4.34 -3.19 -9.00
C ALA A 86 -3.35 -2.87 -10.11
N TYR A 87 -2.05 -2.77 -9.80
CA TYR A 87 -1.03 -2.58 -10.83
C TYR A 87 -0.99 -3.73 -11.84
N ALA A 88 -1.04 -4.98 -11.35
CA ALA A 88 -1.04 -6.15 -12.22
C ALA A 88 -2.29 -6.21 -13.12
N GLY A 89 -3.47 -5.86 -12.58
CA GLY A 89 -4.72 -5.82 -13.35
C GLY A 89 -4.82 -4.66 -14.33
N ALA A 90 -4.19 -3.52 -14.02
CA ALA A 90 -4.14 -2.36 -14.92
C ALA A 90 -3.10 -2.52 -16.04
N ALA A 91 -2.03 -3.31 -15.83
CA ALA A 91 -0.92 -3.45 -16.77
C ALA A 91 -1.33 -3.73 -18.22
N PRO A 92 -2.31 -4.62 -18.52
CA PRO A 92 -2.76 -4.86 -19.89
C PRO A 92 -3.45 -3.68 -20.57
N SER A 93 -3.89 -2.68 -19.80
CA SER A 93 -4.57 -1.48 -20.29
C SER A 93 -3.60 -0.30 -20.53
N ILE A 94 -2.30 -0.46 -20.23
CA ILE A 94 -1.30 0.59 -20.44
C ILE A 94 -0.90 0.59 -21.92
N GLU A 95 -1.46 1.53 -22.69
CA GLU A 95 -1.16 1.67 -24.12
C GLU A 95 0.20 2.35 -24.37
N ASN A 96 0.60 3.28 -23.50
CA ASN A 96 1.88 3.95 -23.60
C ASN A 96 2.98 3.07 -22.99
N ALA A 97 3.75 2.39 -23.84
CA ALA A 97 4.83 1.50 -23.42
C ALA A 97 5.89 2.17 -22.51
N ALA A 98 6.05 3.50 -22.57
CA ALA A 98 6.96 4.22 -21.70
C ALA A 98 6.51 4.22 -20.22
N LEU A 99 5.22 3.97 -19.96
CA LEU A 99 4.65 3.89 -18.61
C LEU A 99 4.76 2.49 -18.00
N ILE A 100 5.08 1.46 -18.80
CA ILE A 100 5.19 0.08 -18.30
C ILE A 100 6.35 -0.06 -17.30
N PRO A 101 7.59 0.37 -17.59
CA PRO A 101 8.68 0.27 -16.62
C PRO A 101 8.43 0.96 -15.27
N PRO A 102 7.94 2.22 -15.20
CA PRO A 102 7.63 2.84 -13.91
C PRO A 102 6.46 2.16 -13.19
N ALA A 103 5.40 1.72 -13.89
CA ALA A 103 4.30 0.99 -13.27
C ALA A 103 4.77 -0.36 -12.66
N LEU A 104 5.61 -1.11 -13.38
CA LEU A 104 6.20 -2.35 -12.86
C LEU A 104 7.18 -2.10 -11.71
N SER A 105 7.87 -0.97 -11.71
CA SER A 105 8.73 -0.57 -10.60
C SER A 105 7.91 -0.41 -9.32
N ILE A 106 6.79 0.32 -9.37
CA ILE A 106 5.90 0.49 -8.22
C ILE A 106 5.30 -0.84 -7.79
N HIS A 107 4.75 -1.63 -8.72
CA HIS A 107 4.20 -2.95 -8.43
C HIS A 107 5.16 -3.84 -7.63
N SER A 108 6.46 -3.84 -7.99
CA SER A 108 7.47 -4.63 -7.28
C SER A 108 7.82 -4.10 -5.88
N VAL A 109 7.63 -2.80 -5.65
CA VAL A 109 7.87 -2.15 -4.34
C VAL A 109 6.70 -2.43 -3.40
N GLU A 110 5.46 -2.29 -3.87
CA GLU A 110 4.22 -2.66 -3.17
C GLU A 110 4.28 -4.13 -2.70
N ALA A 111 4.73 -5.04 -3.57
CA ALA A 111 4.91 -6.45 -3.20
C ALA A 111 5.93 -6.67 -2.07
N ARG A 112 6.99 -5.86 -2.02
CA ARG A 112 7.99 -5.90 -0.91
C ARG A 112 7.41 -5.33 0.37
N HIS A 113 6.59 -4.29 0.30
CA HIS A 113 5.87 -3.76 1.45
C HIS A 113 4.90 -4.81 2.01
N ALA A 114 4.05 -5.39 1.16
CA ALA A 114 3.12 -6.46 1.54
C ALA A 114 3.85 -7.64 2.20
N SER A 115 4.98 -8.06 1.61
CA SER A 115 5.83 -9.11 2.16
C SER A 115 6.36 -8.78 3.55
N TYR A 116 6.91 -7.58 3.73
CA TYR A 116 7.43 -7.12 5.01
C TYR A 116 6.33 -7.04 6.08
N LEU A 117 5.15 -6.51 5.74
CA LEU A 117 4.04 -6.33 6.68
C LEU A 117 3.45 -7.68 7.11
N ARG A 118 3.31 -8.65 6.21
CA ARG A 118 2.92 -10.02 6.59
C ARG A 118 3.87 -10.64 7.61
N GLU A 119 5.18 -10.49 7.38
CA GLU A 119 6.19 -11.03 8.31
C GLU A 119 6.10 -10.36 9.70
N LEU A 120 5.78 -9.05 9.76
CA LEU A 120 5.49 -8.37 11.04
C LEU A 120 4.23 -8.91 11.74
N SER A 121 3.24 -9.40 10.97
CA SER A 121 2.07 -10.10 11.50
C SER A 121 2.32 -11.59 11.82
N GLY A 122 3.55 -12.08 11.64
CA GLY A 122 3.88 -13.50 11.83
C GLY A 122 3.37 -14.42 10.72
N GLU A 123 2.98 -13.86 9.58
CA GLU A 123 2.57 -14.59 8.38
C GLU A 123 3.76 -14.78 7.42
N ILE A 124 3.60 -15.66 6.43
CA ILE A 124 4.58 -15.84 5.36
C ILE A 124 4.49 -14.66 4.40
N GLY A 125 5.58 -13.93 4.20
CA GLY A 125 5.66 -12.74 3.33
C GLY A 125 5.49 -13.01 1.84
N PHE A 126 5.50 -14.28 1.42
CA PHE A 126 5.35 -14.72 0.03
C PHE A 126 4.46 -15.97 -0.01
N PRO A 127 3.16 -15.84 0.32
CA PRO A 127 2.30 -16.99 0.57
C PRO A 127 1.98 -17.78 -0.71
N MET A 128 2.16 -17.18 -1.89
CA MET A 128 1.87 -17.77 -3.19
C MET A 128 3.02 -17.55 -4.17
N ALA A 129 3.09 -18.41 -5.20
CA ALA A 129 4.08 -18.28 -6.27
C ALA A 129 3.74 -17.18 -7.29
N PHE A 130 2.47 -16.77 -7.36
CA PHE A 130 1.97 -15.75 -8.29
C PHE A 130 0.93 -14.88 -7.58
N ASP A 131 1.12 -13.57 -7.60
CA ASP A 131 0.10 -12.61 -7.18
C ASP A 131 -1.03 -12.54 -8.20
N GLN A 132 -2.26 -12.46 -7.72
CA GLN A 132 -3.44 -12.45 -8.59
C GLN A 132 -3.78 -11.02 -9.04
N PRO A 133 -3.84 -10.75 -10.35
CA PRO A 133 -4.32 -9.46 -10.84
C PRO A 133 -5.82 -9.30 -10.53
N ARG A 134 -6.25 -8.08 -10.24
CA ARG A 134 -7.67 -7.75 -10.05
C ARG A 134 -8.13 -6.65 -10.99
N SER A 135 -9.35 -6.78 -11.49
CA SER A 135 -10.00 -5.73 -12.24
C SER A 135 -10.24 -4.49 -11.39
N ARG A 136 -10.43 -3.33 -12.03
CA ARG A 136 -10.78 -2.09 -11.34
C ARG A 136 -11.99 -2.24 -10.41
N SER A 137 -13.02 -2.98 -10.83
CA SER A 137 -14.21 -3.22 -10.00
C SER A 137 -13.91 -4.02 -8.74
N GLU A 138 -13.07 -5.06 -8.83
CA GLU A 138 -12.70 -5.87 -7.67
C GLU A 138 -11.79 -5.08 -6.71
N VAL A 139 -10.86 -4.27 -7.25
CA VAL A 139 -10.03 -3.36 -6.45
C VAL A 139 -10.91 -2.35 -5.69
N LEU A 140 -11.88 -1.75 -6.37
CA LEU A 140 -12.81 -0.80 -5.73
C LEU A 140 -13.71 -1.48 -4.70
N GLU A 141 -14.16 -2.71 -4.95
CA GLU A 141 -14.93 -3.49 -3.98
C GLU A 141 -14.13 -3.70 -2.69
N LEU A 142 -12.87 -4.13 -2.80
CA LEU A 142 -11.99 -4.32 -1.64
C LEU A 142 -11.67 -3.01 -0.92
N ALA A 143 -11.41 -1.93 -1.66
CA ALA A 143 -11.08 -0.63 -1.09
C ALA A 143 -12.31 0.06 -0.46
N SER A 144 -13.52 -0.25 -0.92
CA SER A 144 -14.75 0.42 -0.48
C SER A 144 -15.03 0.28 1.01
N GLY A 145 -14.53 -0.78 1.65
CA GLY A 145 -14.63 -0.97 3.10
C GLY A 145 -13.92 0.11 3.93
N PHE A 146 -13.03 0.89 3.30
CA PHE A 146 -12.26 1.96 3.95
C PHE A 146 -12.69 3.36 3.51
N ILE A 147 -13.50 3.49 2.45
CA ILE A 147 -13.86 4.77 1.84
C ILE A 147 -15.24 5.20 2.34
N VAL A 148 -15.36 6.45 2.82
CA VAL A 148 -16.62 6.97 3.38
C VAL A 148 -17.22 8.14 2.58
N GLU A 149 -16.41 8.97 1.93
CA GLU A 149 -16.84 10.06 1.01
C GLU A 149 -15.87 10.24 -0.15
#